data_AF-A0A5D6XS90-F1
#
_entry.id   AF-A0A5D6XS90-F1
#
_cell.length_a   1.000
_cell.length_b   1.000
_cell.length_c   1.000
_cell.angle_alpha   90.00
_cell.angle_beta   90.00
_cell.angle_gamma   90.00
#
_symmetry.space_group_name_H-M   'P 1'
#
loop_
_entity.id
_entity.type
_entity.pdbx_description
1 polymer ?
#
loop_
_entity_poly.entity_id
_entity_poly.type
_entity_poly.pdbx_seq_one_letter_code
_entity_poly.pdbx_strand_id
1 'polypeptide(L)'
;MAALHLLRTSGAPRCPSDATPVTGATTRTKWRWALHRFSLSTPTGELVESKSAMDVRDLEDPTFGFHDCFRIMTHAIQSAEDKGKNADEMVAAAGGGLTLSPAQRLLAEKGAAGQRARDESAAIQRAVDSATRPHAVCSLVRGGGGGGHSLIIRHVGEQLARVAKLHCAPKNSGTKKSELERTSAAVTTATPARARSADTVDAADSYDDERFGPVRRPPRARPPNLWVSIFEKEQADVQREHEDAARKRLADAAQYRRELAQQQAGKQALRRDERARADAFAAQQAQQTAAWRAQEAAARGRQHAAMADEAARCQQELQRAQQQLLAAQQARATSELRAVARANALLAAEAREKERRKQQQREDVARVQQANAALLERKREAAAREQDEDRALQRVYEEKLAQQDAQRRQALAAIVDKQSRRVRLALLNVPSAEEKAREDEARAAAVQERMRAREEEELRRRAARKQEATRVQAAALQQQRGERADKAQREQAAEDAYAAACTRDQLAWQQQARDAQTLALDRDRAHQALVRRQMARDVARRADEDAYGMSREEMALNAALLRRAGVAQLPLDAPPS
;
A
#
# COMPACT_ATOMS: atom_id res chain seq x y z
N MET A 1 -18.21 58.90 -54.02
CA MET A 1 -19.17 58.68 -52.89
C MET A 1 -18.56 57.64 -51.96
N ALA A 2 -18.73 57.79 -50.64
CA ALA A 2 -18.19 56.93 -49.56
C ALA A 2 -16.65 56.72 -49.59
N ALA A 3 -15.81 57.20 -48.65
CA ALA A 3 -15.89 57.18 -47.18
C ALA A 3 -15.81 55.74 -46.62
N LEU A 4 -14.93 55.34 -45.68
CA LEU A 4 -13.95 56.06 -44.84
C LEU A 4 -12.78 55.11 -44.43
N HIS A 5 -11.57 55.66 -44.28
CA HIS A 5 -10.64 55.49 -43.11
C HIS A 5 -10.03 54.09 -42.79
N LEU A 6 -8.82 53.93 -42.23
CA LEU A 6 -7.69 54.82 -41.85
C LEU A 6 -6.43 53.95 -41.58
N LEU A 7 -5.22 54.50 -41.80
CA LEU A 7 -4.00 54.36 -40.96
C LEU A 7 -3.36 52.97 -40.67
N ARG A 8 -2.03 52.84 -40.52
CA ARG A 8 -0.90 53.73 -40.85
C ARG A 8 0.38 52.88 -41.01
N THR A 9 1.24 53.32 -41.92
CA THR A 9 2.69 53.15 -41.92
C THR A 9 3.32 53.70 -40.61
N SER A 10 4.56 53.49 -40.17
CA SER A 10 5.75 52.70 -40.58
C SER A 10 6.88 53.09 -39.59
N GLY A 11 7.93 52.29 -39.42
CA GLY A 11 9.22 52.83 -38.94
C GLY A 11 9.96 51.96 -37.91
N ALA A 12 11.10 51.40 -38.35
CA ALA A 12 12.19 50.90 -37.49
C ALA A 12 13.15 52.08 -37.14
N PRO A 13 14.43 51.90 -36.75
CA PRO A 13 15.13 50.75 -36.12
C PRO A 13 15.96 51.16 -34.87
N ARG A 14 16.68 50.21 -34.23
CA ARG A 14 18.11 50.31 -33.78
C ARG A 14 18.53 49.20 -32.78
N CYS A 15 19.78 48.75 -32.92
CA CYS A 15 20.56 47.95 -31.95
C CYS A 15 21.44 48.90 -31.08
N PRO A 16 22.45 48.49 -30.25
CA PRO A 16 22.93 47.15 -29.83
C PRO A 16 23.31 47.04 -28.31
N SER A 17 24.13 46.02 -27.99
CA SER A 17 25.21 45.93 -26.95
C SER A 17 24.92 45.74 -25.44
N ASP A 18 25.42 44.59 -24.95
CA ASP A 18 26.34 44.39 -23.82
C ASP A 18 25.93 44.44 -22.33
N ALA A 19 26.79 43.75 -21.55
CA ALA A 19 26.98 43.73 -20.09
C ALA A 19 26.10 42.79 -19.21
N THR A 20 26.71 41.67 -18.82
CA THR A 20 26.48 40.92 -17.58
C THR A 20 27.16 41.63 -16.38
N PRO A 21 27.17 41.11 -15.11
CA PRO A 21 26.33 40.10 -14.44
C PRO A 21 25.72 40.60 -13.10
N VAL A 22 24.78 39.85 -12.50
CA VAL A 22 24.50 39.96 -11.04
C VAL A 22 24.46 38.58 -10.38
N THR A 23 25.07 38.52 -9.20
CA THR A 23 25.37 37.35 -8.38
C THR A 23 24.15 36.66 -7.75
N GLY A 24 24.06 35.33 -7.88
CA GLY A 24 23.22 34.46 -7.04
C GLY A 24 24.07 33.65 -6.06
N ALA A 25 23.94 33.92 -4.76
CA ALA A 25 24.71 33.23 -3.73
C ALA A 25 24.17 31.83 -3.43
N THR A 26 25.06 30.83 -3.28
CA THR A 26 24.73 29.55 -2.64
C THR A 26 25.58 29.37 -1.38
N THR A 27 24.90 29.29 -0.24
CA THR A 27 25.51 29.07 1.07
C THR A 27 26.04 27.64 1.16
N ARG A 28 27.34 27.50 1.43
CA ARG A 28 28.01 26.20 1.55
C ARG A 28 28.54 25.99 2.96
N THR A 29 27.75 25.32 3.79
CA THR A 29 28.12 24.94 5.16
C THR A 29 29.36 24.03 5.15
N LYS A 30 30.45 24.46 5.78
CA LYS A 30 31.66 23.64 5.99
C LYS A 30 31.66 23.10 7.42
N TRP A 31 31.76 21.78 7.55
CA TRP A 31 32.20 21.12 8.79
C TRP A 31 33.43 20.23 8.50
N ARG A 32 34.50 20.50 9.23
CA ARG A 32 35.80 19.79 9.31
C ARG A 32 36.52 20.50 10.47
N TRP A 33 37.19 19.91 11.45
CA TRP A 33 37.80 18.58 11.61
C TRP A 33 37.40 18.00 13.01
N ALA A 34 37.66 16.73 13.35
CA ALA A 34 38.93 16.26 13.94
C ALA A 34 39.10 14.73 13.84
N LEU A 35 40.32 14.25 14.13
CA LEU A 35 40.79 12.90 13.82
C LEU A 35 41.61 12.38 15.02
N HIS A 36 41.31 11.17 15.51
CA HIS A 36 42.17 10.32 16.36
C HIS A 36 41.54 8.92 16.40
N ARG A 37 42.19 7.77 16.60
CA ARG A 37 43.49 7.15 16.21
C ARG A 37 43.58 5.88 17.08
N PHE A 38 43.63 4.70 16.48
CA PHE A 38 44.02 3.40 17.07
C PHE A 38 44.67 2.61 15.91
N SER A 39 45.99 2.43 15.84
CA SER A 39 46.85 1.49 16.59
C SER A 39 46.78 0.04 16.08
N LEU A 40 47.88 -0.44 15.45
CA LEU A 40 48.61 -1.66 15.83
C LEU A 40 49.84 -1.97 14.93
N SER A 41 50.81 -2.70 15.51
CA SER A 41 51.99 -3.39 14.94
C SER A 41 53.29 -2.61 14.62
N THR A 42 54.39 -3.27 15.00
CA THR A 42 55.84 -2.94 14.96
C THR A 42 56.56 -4.03 14.11
N PRO A 43 57.92 -4.23 14.06
CA PRO A 43 59.08 -3.47 14.58
C PRO A 43 60.25 -3.28 13.55
N THR A 44 61.46 -2.95 14.06
CA THR A 44 62.80 -2.81 13.38
C THR A 44 63.05 -1.50 12.63
N GLY A 45 64.22 -0.84 12.73
CA GLY A 45 65.43 -1.07 13.56
C GLY A 45 66.43 0.11 13.47
N GLU A 46 67.56 0.00 14.19
CA GLU A 46 68.77 0.89 14.15
C GLU A 46 68.61 2.34 14.70
N LEU A 47 69.28 2.74 15.78
CA LEU A 47 70.71 3.09 15.98
C LEU A 47 71.13 4.46 15.38
N VAL A 48 71.37 5.45 16.25
CA VAL A 48 72.67 6.13 16.45
C VAL A 48 72.56 7.14 17.61
N GLU A 49 73.68 7.35 18.30
CA GLU A 49 73.84 8.12 19.54
C GLU A 49 73.78 9.65 19.33
N SER A 50 73.41 10.39 20.39
CA SER A 50 74.00 11.70 20.71
C SER A 50 73.80 12.06 22.18
N LYS A 51 74.89 12.38 22.89
CA LYS A 51 74.90 12.84 24.30
C LYS A 51 74.59 14.34 24.40
N SER A 52 73.80 14.73 25.39
CA SER A 52 73.86 16.03 26.12
C SER A 52 72.77 16.01 27.21
N ALA A 53 73.05 15.71 28.49
CA ALA A 53 73.82 16.51 29.46
C ALA A 53 73.17 17.86 29.82
N MET A 54 72.15 17.83 30.69
CA MET A 54 71.97 18.87 31.71
C MET A 54 71.12 18.36 32.89
N ASP A 55 71.75 18.27 34.06
CA ASP A 55 71.05 18.26 35.35
C ASP A 55 70.56 19.67 35.68
N VAL A 56 69.45 19.77 36.42
CA VAL A 56 69.39 20.41 37.75
C VAL A 56 67.97 20.24 38.33
N ARG A 57 67.91 19.98 39.63
CA ARG A 57 66.70 19.77 40.46
C ARG A 57 66.04 21.14 40.75
N ASP A 58 64.81 21.28 41.25
CA ASP A 58 64.31 20.80 42.53
C ASP A 58 62.77 20.99 42.65
N LEU A 59 62.23 20.55 43.80
CA LEU A 59 60.95 20.87 44.44
C LEU A 59 59.75 19.91 44.27
N GLU A 60 59.74 19.00 45.25
CA GLU A 60 58.63 18.69 46.20
C GLU A 60 57.63 17.56 45.91
N ASP A 61 57.54 16.69 46.92
CA ASP A 61 56.77 15.44 46.99
C ASP A 61 55.34 15.66 47.55
N PRO A 62 54.42 14.68 47.38
CA PRO A 62 52.99 14.92 47.53
C PRO A 62 52.37 14.38 48.82
N THR A 63 51.43 15.13 49.41
CA THR A 63 50.30 14.56 50.17
C THR A 63 49.10 15.51 50.16
N PHE A 64 47.94 15.10 49.61
CA PHE A 64 46.61 15.38 50.22
C PHE A 64 45.45 14.61 49.56
N GLY A 65 44.84 13.70 50.32
CA GLY A 65 43.38 13.46 50.37
C GLY A 65 42.58 13.08 49.12
N PHE A 66 42.67 11.83 48.64
CA PHE A 66 41.76 11.29 47.60
C PHE A 66 40.34 10.93 48.11
N HIS A 67 39.98 11.29 49.35
CA HIS A 67 38.83 10.71 50.07
C HIS A 67 37.56 11.58 50.13
N ASP A 68 37.65 12.90 49.89
CA ASP A 68 36.51 13.81 50.04
C ASP A 68 35.63 13.96 48.79
N CYS A 69 36.16 13.74 47.58
CA CYS A 69 35.37 13.83 46.34
C CYS A 69 34.23 12.80 46.25
N PHE A 70 34.32 11.66 46.96
CA PHE A 70 33.30 10.62 46.88
C PHE A 70 32.04 10.95 47.71
N ARG A 71 32.18 11.72 48.79
CA ARG A 71 31.08 12.02 49.73
C ARG A 71 30.12 13.09 49.21
N ILE A 72 30.61 13.98 48.33
CA ILE A 72 29.82 15.04 47.70
C ILE A 72 28.92 14.48 46.58
N MET A 73 29.39 13.47 45.81
CA MET A 73 28.58 12.88 44.73
C MET A 73 27.37 12.09 45.23
N THR A 74 27.45 11.41 46.37
CA THR A 74 26.33 10.62 46.90
C THR A 74 25.15 11.48 47.39
N HIS A 75 25.41 12.66 47.97
CA HIS A 75 24.33 13.57 48.39
C HIS A 75 23.60 14.24 47.22
N ALA A 76 24.26 14.41 46.06
CA ALA A 76 23.65 15.01 44.88
C ALA A 76 22.61 14.11 44.20
N ILE A 77 22.74 12.77 44.33
CA ILE A 77 21.83 11.81 43.70
C ILE A 77 20.54 11.66 44.50
N GLN A 78 20.63 11.60 45.84
CA GLN A 78 19.45 11.46 46.71
C GLN A 78 18.59 12.73 46.79
N SER A 79 19.11 13.91 46.43
CA SER A 79 18.32 15.16 46.39
C SER A 79 17.56 15.37 45.07
N ALA A 80 17.77 14.50 44.07
CA ALA A 80 17.12 14.60 42.76
C ALA A 80 15.78 13.86 42.66
N GLU A 81 15.50 12.90 43.55
CA GLU A 81 14.28 12.08 43.50
C GLU A 81 13.04 12.78 44.14
N ASP A 82 13.25 13.69 45.10
CA ASP A 82 12.17 14.39 45.81
C ASP A 82 11.52 15.58 45.06
N LYS A 83 11.96 15.89 43.83
CA LYS A 83 11.42 17.01 43.02
C LYS A 83 10.64 16.57 41.77
N GLY A 84 10.16 15.33 41.75
CA GLY A 84 9.33 14.75 40.68
C GLY A 84 7.86 15.21 40.64
N LYS A 85 7.53 16.41 41.11
CA LYS A 85 6.18 17.02 41.04
C LYS A 85 6.30 18.53 40.78
N ASN A 86 5.44 19.06 39.91
CA ASN A 86 5.44 20.42 39.34
C ASN A 86 6.43 20.62 38.18
N ALA A 87 6.05 20.15 36.98
CA ALA A 87 6.84 20.27 35.74
C ALA A 87 6.06 20.88 34.56
N ASP A 88 4.98 21.63 34.82
CA ASP A 88 4.19 22.34 33.78
C ASP A 88 4.16 23.88 33.94
N GLU A 89 4.87 24.45 34.94
CA GLU A 89 4.75 25.89 35.28
C GLU A 89 6.10 26.63 35.46
N MET A 90 7.17 26.23 34.74
CA MET A 90 8.45 26.96 34.73
C MET A 90 9.20 26.91 33.38
N VAL A 91 8.57 27.39 32.29
CA VAL A 91 9.25 27.57 30.98
C VAL A 91 9.42 29.05 30.59
N ALA A 92 8.96 29.99 31.41
CA ALA A 92 8.96 31.44 31.10
C ALA A 92 9.94 32.28 31.94
N ALA A 93 11.07 31.74 32.42
CA ALA A 93 12.17 32.55 32.98
C ALA A 93 13.50 31.78 33.10
N ALA A 94 14.40 31.90 32.12
CA ALA A 94 15.87 31.97 32.28
C ALA A 94 16.60 31.82 30.93
N GLY A 95 17.21 32.90 30.43
CA GLY A 95 18.21 32.83 29.37
C GLY A 95 19.53 32.27 29.91
N GLY A 96 19.62 30.94 30.05
CA GLY A 96 20.80 30.25 30.59
C GLY A 96 21.12 28.99 29.79
N GLY A 97 22.04 29.09 28.83
CA GLY A 97 22.38 27.98 27.94
C GLY A 97 23.15 26.84 28.64
N LEU A 98 22.43 25.92 29.28
CA LEU A 98 22.97 24.64 29.75
C LEU A 98 23.38 23.77 28.56
N THR A 99 24.58 24.03 28.05
CA THR A 99 25.20 23.20 27.04
C THR A 99 25.61 21.86 27.66
N LEU A 100 24.87 20.80 27.32
CA LEU A 100 25.17 19.44 27.77
C LEU A 100 26.65 19.10 27.54
N SER A 101 27.28 18.49 28.53
CA SER A 101 28.66 17.98 28.46
C SER A 101 28.82 17.03 27.27
N PRO A 102 29.99 16.94 26.61
CA PRO A 102 30.22 15.98 25.53
C PRO A 102 29.82 14.54 25.88
N ALA A 103 30.02 14.11 27.12
CA ALA A 103 29.58 12.80 27.60
C ALA A 103 28.05 12.66 27.67
N GLN A 104 27.34 13.71 28.11
CA GLN A 104 25.88 13.76 28.15
C GLN A 104 25.28 13.80 26.74
N ARG A 105 25.91 14.51 25.79
CA ARG A 105 25.52 14.47 24.37
C ARG A 105 25.70 13.07 23.78
N LEU A 106 26.85 12.43 24.02
CA LEU A 106 27.10 11.07 23.53
C LEU A 106 26.11 10.05 24.12
N LEU A 107 25.68 10.23 25.38
CA LEU A 107 24.64 9.42 26.01
C LEU A 107 23.25 9.69 25.42
N ALA A 108 22.89 10.96 25.19
CA ALA A 108 21.64 11.34 24.53
C ALA A 108 21.58 10.85 23.07
N GLU A 109 22.69 10.93 22.32
CA GLU A 109 22.83 10.41 20.96
C GLU A 109 22.77 8.87 20.93
N LYS A 110 23.40 8.18 21.88
CA LYS A 110 23.26 6.71 22.03
C LYS A 110 21.84 6.31 22.42
N GLY A 111 21.19 7.08 23.29
CA GLY A 111 19.77 6.89 23.63
C GLY A 111 18.86 7.06 22.42
N ALA A 112 19.05 8.14 21.65
CA ALA A 112 18.32 8.40 20.42
C ALA A 112 18.60 7.35 19.32
N ALA A 113 19.83 6.86 19.19
CA ALA A 113 20.17 5.79 18.26
C ALA A 113 19.54 4.44 18.69
N GLY A 114 19.55 4.12 19.98
CA GLY A 114 18.87 2.96 20.53
C GLY A 114 17.34 3.03 20.37
N GLN A 115 16.77 4.23 20.49
CA GLN A 115 15.34 4.46 20.24
C GLN A 115 15.01 4.28 18.76
N ARG A 116 15.78 4.87 17.84
CA ARG A 116 15.61 4.67 16.38
C ARG A 116 15.73 3.19 15.99
N ALA A 117 16.71 2.46 16.52
CA ALA A 117 16.85 1.03 16.26
C ALA A 117 15.64 0.21 16.76
N ARG A 118 15.02 0.61 17.89
CA ARG A 118 13.77 0.01 18.37
C ARG A 118 12.57 0.38 17.49
N ASP A 119 12.47 1.63 17.06
CA ASP A 119 11.40 2.11 16.18
C ASP A 119 11.47 1.47 14.78
N GLU A 120 12.69 1.31 14.23
CA GLU A 120 12.99 0.58 13.00
C GLU A 120 12.68 -0.91 13.13
N SER A 121 13.12 -1.56 14.23
CA SER A 121 12.77 -2.96 14.51
C SER A 121 11.25 -3.16 14.65
N ALA A 122 10.56 -2.25 15.33
CA ALA A 122 9.11 -2.26 15.45
C ALA A 122 8.38 -1.92 14.13
N ALA A 123 9.00 -1.17 13.22
CA ALA A 123 8.49 -0.93 11.87
C ALA A 123 8.67 -2.15 10.97
N ILE A 124 9.82 -2.82 11.04
CA ILE A 124 10.09 -4.09 10.34
C ILE A 124 9.14 -5.18 10.84
N GLN A 125 8.95 -5.31 12.16
CA GLN A 125 7.99 -6.27 12.73
C GLN A 125 6.56 -5.97 12.27
N ARG A 126 6.13 -4.70 12.28
CA ARG A 126 4.81 -4.30 11.72
C ARG A 126 4.69 -4.60 10.23
N ALA A 127 5.75 -4.43 9.44
CA ALA A 127 5.75 -4.77 8.02
C ALA A 127 5.64 -6.29 7.79
N VAL A 128 6.40 -7.09 8.55
CA VAL A 128 6.31 -8.56 8.53
C VAL A 128 4.90 -9.01 8.96
N ASP A 129 4.39 -8.52 10.09
CA ASP A 129 3.05 -8.84 10.59
C ASP A 129 1.93 -8.39 9.62
N SER A 130 2.17 -7.35 8.81
CA SER A 130 1.24 -6.94 7.74
C SER A 130 1.30 -7.83 6.50
N ALA A 131 2.43 -8.48 6.24
CA ALA A 131 2.64 -9.39 5.11
C ALA A 131 2.27 -10.85 5.43
N THR A 132 2.39 -11.28 6.70
CA THR A 132 2.02 -12.63 7.16
C THR A 132 0.58 -12.74 7.67
N ARG A 133 -0.19 -11.65 7.69
CA ARG A 133 -1.64 -11.67 7.87
C ARG A 133 -2.36 -11.96 6.55
N PRO A 134 -2.95 -13.16 6.34
CA PRO A 134 -4.03 -13.29 5.36
C PRO A 134 -5.18 -12.35 5.78
N HIS A 135 -5.95 -11.85 4.81
CA HIS A 135 -7.00 -10.83 5.00
C HIS A 135 -8.03 -11.19 6.11
N ALA A 136 -7.73 -10.80 7.35
CA ALA A 136 -8.59 -11.00 8.50
C ALA A 136 -8.23 -10.02 9.64
N VAL A 137 -8.68 -8.77 9.56
CA VAL A 137 -9.33 -8.06 10.69
C VAL A 137 -10.30 -7.04 10.10
N CYS A 138 -11.59 -7.19 10.42
CA CYS A 138 -12.53 -6.07 10.49
C CYS A 138 -13.24 -6.16 11.84
N SER A 139 -12.65 -5.54 12.87
CA SER A 139 -13.17 -5.37 14.23
C SER A 139 -12.17 -4.52 15.03
N LEU A 140 -12.54 -3.66 15.96
CA LEU A 140 -13.81 -2.96 16.22
C LEU A 140 -13.47 -1.79 17.15
N VAL A 141 -14.01 -0.59 16.93
CA VAL A 141 -14.06 0.43 17.99
C VAL A 141 -15.30 0.15 18.84
N ARG A 142 -15.12 0.17 20.16
CA ARG A 142 -16.10 -0.24 21.17
C ARG A 142 -17.05 0.92 21.50
N GLY A 143 -18.37 0.74 21.34
CA GLY A 143 -19.33 1.80 21.67
C GLY A 143 -20.81 1.46 21.54
N GLY A 144 -21.35 0.71 22.52
CA GLY A 144 -22.74 0.83 23.01
C GLY A 144 -23.93 0.49 22.10
N GLY A 145 -24.72 -0.51 22.54
CA GLY A 145 -26.18 -0.48 22.38
C GLY A 145 -26.83 -1.51 21.44
N GLY A 146 -27.63 -2.41 22.04
CA GLY A 146 -28.91 -2.84 21.46
C GLY A 146 -28.91 -3.94 20.37
N GLY A 147 -29.30 -5.16 20.78
CA GLY A 147 -30.24 -5.99 20.00
C GLY A 147 -29.75 -6.72 18.73
N GLY A 148 -29.68 -8.05 18.81
CA GLY A 148 -30.38 -8.86 17.80
C GLY A 148 -29.62 -9.53 16.64
N HIS A 149 -28.34 -9.90 16.74
CA HIS A 149 -27.65 -10.62 15.64
C HIS A 149 -26.84 -11.89 16.02
N SER A 150 -27.34 -12.74 16.93
CA SER A 150 -26.75 -14.08 17.18
C SER A 150 -27.47 -15.24 16.48
N LEU A 151 -28.54 -14.99 15.71
CA LEU A 151 -29.44 -16.03 15.22
C LEU A 151 -29.03 -16.66 13.86
N ILE A 152 -28.30 -15.96 12.99
CA ILE A 152 -28.11 -16.40 11.60
C ILE A 152 -27.22 -17.65 11.48
N ILE A 153 -26.10 -17.71 12.22
CA ILE A 153 -25.19 -18.87 12.16
C ILE A 153 -25.80 -20.11 12.82
N ARG A 154 -26.60 -19.93 13.89
CA ARG A 154 -27.40 -21.03 14.46
C ARG A 154 -28.45 -21.53 13.48
N HIS A 155 -29.16 -20.63 12.78
CA HIS A 155 -30.24 -21.02 11.89
C HIS A 155 -29.73 -21.73 10.62
N VAL A 156 -28.61 -21.29 10.02
CA VAL A 156 -28.01 -22.01 8.88
C VAL A 156 -27.46 -23.38 9.30
N GLY A 157 -26.81 -23.48 10.47
CA GLY A 157 -26.39 -24.76 11.04
C GLY A 157 -27.57 -25.70 11.33
N GLU A 158 -28.70 -25.18 11.79
CA GLU A 158 -29.91 -25.95 12.09
C GLU A 158 -30.67 -26.38 10.81
N GLN A 159 -30.73 -25.51 9.78
CA GLN A 159 -31.28 -25.84 8.47
C GLN A 159 -30.45 -26.95 7.79
N LEU A 160 -29.11 -26.83 7.79
CA LEU A 160 -28.22 -27.87 7.25
C LEU A 160 -28.29 -29.18 8.08
N ALA A 161 -28.44 -29.10 9.41
CA ALA A 161 -28.65 -30.28 10.25
C ALA A 161 -30.02 -30.95 10.01
N ARG A 162 -31.07 -30.18 9.65
CA ARG A 162 -32.38 -30.73 9.25
C ARG A 162 -32.31 -31.42 7.87
N VAL A 163 -31.60 -30.83 6.89
CA VAL A 163 -31.38 -31.45 5.58
C VAL A 163 -30.49 -32.70 5.68
N ALA A 164 -29.43 -32.67 6.49
CA ALA A 164 -28.59 -33.85 6.74
C ALA A 164 -29.35 -35.00 7.45
N LYS A 165 -30.27 -34.68 8.36
CA LYS A 165 -31.17 -35.67 9.00
C LYS A 165 -32.22 -36.25 8.04
N LEU A 166 -32.51 -35.59 6.92
CA LEU A 166 -33.44 -36.10 5.90
C LEU A 166 -32.79 -37.03 4.86
N HIS A 167 -31.45 -37.04 4.74
CA HIS A 167 -30.75 -37.80 3.69
C HIS A 167 -29.77 -38.87 4.16
N CYS A 168 -29.62 -39.11 5.47
CA CYS A 168 -28.70 -40.12 6.02
C CYS A 168 -29.40 -41.27 6.76
N ALA A 169 -30.13 -42.10 6.01
CA ALA A 169 -30.42 -43.55 6.22
C ALA A 169 -31.13 -44.01 7.54
N PRO A 170 -31.95 -45.07 7.46
CA PRO A 170 -31.37 -46.41 7.47
C PRO A 170 -31.91 -47.34 6.36
N LYS A 171 -30.99 -48.12 5.78
CA LYS A 171 -31.34 -49.43 5.20
C LYS A 171 -31.45 -50.43 6.37
N ASN A 172 -32.34 -51.43 6.23
CA ASN A 172 -32.54 -52.62 7.07
C ASN A 172 -33.47 -52.51 8.29
N SER A 173 -34.74 -52.90 8.10
CA SER A 173 -35.54 -53.80 8.96
C SER A 173 -36.95 -53.92 8.35
N GLY A 174 -37.69 -55.02 8.47
CA GLY A 174 -37.35 -56.32 9.06
C GLY A 174 -38.32 -57.41 8.59
N THR A 175 -37.89 -58.66 8.64
CA THR A 175 -38.75 -59.82 8.39
C THR A 175 -39.55 -60.21 9.64
N LYS A 176 -40.75 -60.75 9.41
CA LYS A 176 -41.62 -61.57 10.30
C LYS A 176 -42.74 -60.88 11.12
N LYS A 177 -43.97 -61.29 10.75
CA LYS A 177 -45.19 -61.51 11.57
C LYS A 177 -45.77 -60.30 12.34
N SER A 178 -47.08 -60.03 12.34
CA SER A 178 -48.26 -60.49 11.57
C SER A 178 -49.46 -59.57 11.95
N GLU A 179 -50.77 -59.77 11.70
CA GLU A 179 -51.60 -60.85 11.12
C GLU A 179 -52.95 -60.24 10.61
N LEU A 180 -53.81 -61.04 9.95
CA LEU A 180 -55.18 -60.68 9.45
C LEU A 180 -55.24 -59.58 8.34
N GLU A 181 -56.05 -59.64 7.26
CA GLU A 181 -57.05 -60.58 6.71
C GLU A 181 -56.85 -60.67 5.17
N ARG A 182 -56.84 -61.86 4.54
CA ARG A 182 -57.93 -62.42 3.68
C ARG A 182 -58.72 -61.34 2.89
N THR A 183 -58.81 -61.39 1.56
CA THR A 183 -59.11 -62.58 0.73
C THR A 183 -58.34 -62.65 -0.59
N SER A 184 -58.08 -63.88 -1.05
CA SER A 184 -57.53 -64.20 -2.37
C SER A 184 -58.22 -65.44 -2.93
N ALA A 185 -58.48 -65.47 -4.24
CA ALA A 185 -59.03 -66.66 -4.91
C ALA A 185 -58.73 -66.67 -6.42
N ALA A 186 -57.54 -67.15 -6.77
CA ALA A 186 -57.30 -67.80 -8.05
C ALA A 186 -56.35 -68.97 -7.78
N VAL A 187 -56.83 -70.20 -7.92
CA VAL A 187 -56.05 -71.42 -8.21
C VAL A 187 -57.01 -72.60 -8.43
N THR A 188 -56.60 -73.48 -9.33
CA THR A 188 -57.20 -74.77 -9.67
C THR A 188 -57.20 -75.80 -8.53
N THR A 189 -58.28 -76.58 -8.39
CA THR A 189 -58.19 -77.97 -7.88
C THR A 189 -59.27 -78.85 -8.51
N ALA A 190 -58.95 -80.14 -8.66
CA ALA A 190 -59.89 -81.18 -9.04
C ALA A 190 -60.29 -82.05 -7.82
N THR A 191 -61.56 -82.46 -7.75
CA THR A 191 -62.10 -83.61 -6.96
C THR A 191 -61.94 -83.58 -5.42
N PRO A 192 -62.66 -84.43 -4.62
CA PRO A 192 -63.92 -85.15 -4.86
C PRO A 192 -64.97 -85.02 -3.71
N ALA A 193 -66.21 -85.49 -3.95
CA ALA A 193 -67.19 -86.14 -3.02
C ALA A 193 -67.53 -85.50 -1.62
N ARG A 194 -68.61 -85.81 -0.89
CA ARG A 194 -69.58 -86.94 -0.87
C ARG A 194 -70.82 -86.60 0.01
N ALA A 195 -71.92 -87.35 -0.17
CA ALA A 195 -72.92 -87.73 0.87
C ALA A 195 -73.85 -86.61 1.43
N ARG A 196 -75.11 -86.86 1.80
CA ARG A 196 -76.05 -88.04 1.87
C ARG A 196 -77.45 -87.52 1.43
N SER A 197 -78.53 -88.28 1.17
CA SER A 197 -79.01 -89.62 1.57
C SER A 197 -80.15 -90.02 0.59
N ALA A 198 -80.66 -91.24 0.45
CA ALA A 198 -80.37 -92.57 1.02
C ALA A 198 -80.92 -93.66 0.06
N ASP A 199 -80.54 -94.92 0.29
CA ASP A 199 -81.31 -96.19 0.25
C ASP A 199 -82.62 -96.29 -0.59
N THR A 200 -83.00 -97.39 -1.24
CA THR A 200 -82.46 -98.74 -1.58
C THR A 200 -83.30 -99.25 -2.79
N VAL A 201 -83.33 -100.48 -3.33
CA VAL A 201 -82.87 -101.84 -2.94
C VAL A 201 -82.45 -102.59 -4.24
N ASP A 202 -81.75 -103.72 -4.11
CA ASP A 202 -81.61 -104.74 -5.16
C ASP A 202 -82.94 -105.34 -5.62
N ALA A 203 -82.98 -105.82 -6.86
CA ALA A 203 -83.69 -107.04 -7.25
C ALA A 203 -83.09 -107.60 -8.55
N ALA A 204 -82.30 -108.67 -8.42
CA ALA A 204 -82.01 -109.56 -9.53
C ALA A 204 -83.09 -110.66 -9.55
N ASP A 205 -83.76 -110.82 -10.70
CA ASP A 205 -84.65 -111.94 -11.03
C ASP A 205 -84.91 -111.88 -12.55
N SER A 206 -84.42 -112.76 -13.42
CA SER A 206 -83.45 -113.85 -13.27
C SER A 206 -83.84 -115.10 -12.45
N TYR A 207 -85.12 -115.45 -12.33
CA TYR A 207 -85.56 -116.85 -12.28
C TYR A 207 -87.09 -116.98 -12.45
N ASP A 208 -87.60 -117.18 -13.68
CA ASP A 208 -88.90 -117.86 -13.90
C ASP A 208 -88.99 -118.54 -15.29
N ASP A 209 -87.86 -119.09 -15.73
CA ASP A 209 -87.74 -119.90 -16.94
C ASP A 209 -88.04 -121.39 -16.60
N GLU A 210 -89.12 -121.69 -15.88
CA GLU A 210 -89.55 -123.09 -15.66
C GLU A 210 -91.01 -123.28 -15.14
N ARG A 211 -92.04 -122.71 -15.81
CA ARG A 211 -93.43 -123.12 -15.48
C ARG A 211 -94.49 -123.30 -16.56
N PHE A 212 -94.25 -122.94 -17.83
CA PHE A 212 -95.11 -123.38 -18.95
C PHE A 212 -94.28 -123.67 -20.21
N GLY A 213 -94.28 -124.92 -20.65
CA GLY A 213 -93.48 -125.36 -21.81
C GLY A 213 -93.93 -124.73 -23.14
N PRO A 214 -93.05 -124.70 -24.16
CA PRO A 214 -93.28 -124.00 -25.41
C PRO A 214 -94.23 -124.76 -26.35
N VAL A 215 -95.51 -124.89 -25.97
CA VAL A 215 -96.58 -125.37 -26.87
C VAL A 215 -97.00 -124.25 -27.82
N ARG A 216 -96.05 -123.82 -28.68
CA ARG A 216 -96.33 -122.95 -29.82
C ARG A 216 -97.17 -123.71 -30.85
N ARG A 217 -98.49 -123.63 -30.72
CA ARG A 217 -99.35 -123.75 -31.90
C ARG A 217 -98.97 -122.60 -32.86
N PRO A 218 -98.86 -122.83 -34.17
CA PRO A 218 -98.65 -121.74 -35.12
C PRO A 218 -99.76 -120.69 -34.93
N PRO A 219 -99.43 -119.39 -34.76
CA PRO A 219 -100.46 -118.37 -34.70
C PRO A 219 -101.22 -118.38 -36.02
N ARG A 220 -102.54 -118.58 -35.95
CA ARG A 220 -103.41 -118.46 -37.13
C ARG A 220 -103.18 -117.09 -37.75
N ALA A 221 -102.77 -117.06 -39.02
CA ALA A 221 -102.56 -115.82 -39.75
C ALA A 221 -103.84 -114.99 -39.72
N ARG A 222 -103.85 -113.92 -38.91
CA ARG A 222 -104.88 -112.89 -38.95
C ARG A 222 -104.55 -111.98 -40.15
N PRO A 223 -105.55 -111.52 -40.92
CA PRO A 223 -105.29 -110.56 -41.98
C PRO A 223 -104.64 -109.29 -41.39
N PRO A 224 -103.72 -108.63 -42.13
CA PRO A 224 -103.00 -107.46 -41.63
C PRO A 224 -103.98 -106.34 -41.28
N ASN A 225 -103.90 -105.86 -40.03
CA ASN A 225 -104.86 -104.93 -39.47
C ASN A 225 -104.47 -103.49 -39.88
N LEU A 226 -105.19 -102.93 -40.86
CA LEU A 226 -104.84 -101.65 -41.52
C LEU A 226 -104.62 -100.49 -40.53
N TRP A 227 -105.31 -100.49 -39.39
CA TRP A 227 -105.13 -99.51 -38.31
C TRP A 227 -103.71 -99.45 -37.74
N VAL A 228 -103.00 -100.58 -37.68
CA VAL A 228 -101.59 -100.59 -37.25
C VAL A 228 -100.73 -99.84 -38.26
N SER A 229 -100.96 -100.05 -39.56
CA SER A 229 -100.23 -99.34 -40.63
C SER A 229 -100.57 -97.85 -40.76
N ILE A 230 -101.67 -97.39 -40.15
CA ILE A 230 -102.02 -95.97 -40.03
C ILE A 230 -101.27 -95.38 -38.83
N PHE A 231 -101.33 -96.02 -37.66
CA PHE A 231 -100.61 -95.59 -36.45
C PHE A 231 -99.08 -95.59 -36.65
N GLU A 232 -98.52 -96.56 -37.38
CA GLU A 232 -97.10 -96.58 -37.76
C GLU A 232 -96.72 -95.41 -38.67
N LYS A 233 -97.64 -94.94 -39.54
CA LYS A 233 -97.42 -93.74 -40.37
C LYS A 233 -97.52 -92.46 -39.54
N GLU A 234 -98.51 -92.34 -38.66
CA GLU A 234 -98.63 -91.20 -37.75
C GLU A 234 -97.42 -91.11 -36.80
N GLN A 235 -96.95 -92.23 -36.26
CA GLN A 235 -95.68 -92.32 -35.51
C GLN A 235 -94.49 -91.85 -36.36
N ALA A 236 -94.38 -92.31 -37.61
CA ALA A 236 -93.30 -91.89 -38.51
C ALA A 236 -93.37 -90.40 -38.87
N ASP A 237 -94.56 -89.84 -39.03
CA ASP A 237 -94.76 -88.43 -39.34
C ASP A 237 -94.50 -87.52 -38.12
N VAL A 238 -94.91 -87.93 -36.91
CA VAL A 238 -94.51 -87.26 -35.66
C VAL A 238 -93.00 -87.35 -35.43
N GLN A 239 -92.36 -88.47 -35.75
CA GLN A 239 -90.89 -88.59 -35.72
C GLN A 239 -90.22 -87.66 -36.73
N ARG A 240 -90.74 -87.55 -37.96
CA ARG A 240 -90.26 -86.59 -38.97
C ARG A 240 -90.42 -85.14 -38.51
N GLU A 241 -91.55 -84.78 -37.91
CA GLU A 241 -91.77 -83.44 -37.35
C GLU A 241 -90.79 -83.14 -36.20
N HIS A 242 -90.52 -84.10 -35.32
CA HIS A 242 -89.50 -83.97 -34.28
C HIS A 242 -88.09 -83.84 -34.86
N GLU A 243 -87.73 -84.61 -35.88
CA GLU A 243 -86.47 -84.48 -36.61
C GLU A 243 -86.33 -83.11 -37.28
N ASP A 244 -87.37 -82.63 -37.97
CA ASP A 244 -87.34 -81.34 -38.65
C ASP A 244 -87.38 -80.15 -37.68
N ALA A 245 -88.06 -80.28 -36.53
CA ALA A 245 -87.97 -79.32 -35.43
C ALA A 245 -86.56 -79.33 -34.80
N ALA A 246 -85.92 -80.48 -34.65
CA ALA A 246 -84.54 -80.58 -34.19
C ALA A 246 -83.55 -79.98 -35.20
N ARG A 247 -83.73 -80.24 -36.50
CA ARG A 247 -82.94 -79.64 -37.60
C ARG A 247 -83.09 -78.12 -37.62
N LYS A 248 -84.31 -77.59 -37.48
CA LYS A 248 -84.57 -76.14 -37.34
C LYS A 248 -83.84 -75.55 -36.13
N ARG A 249 -84.03 -76.12 -34.93
CA ARG A 249 -83.31 -75.68 -33.71
C ARG A 249 -81.78 -75.71 -33.86
N LEU A 250 -81.23 -76.72 -34.54
CA LEU A 250 -79.79 -76.80 -34.83
C LEU A 250 -79.34 -75.74 -35.85
N ALA A 251 -80.16 -75.44 -36.86
CA ALA A 251 -79.91 -74.38 -37.82
C ALA A 251 -79.95 -72.99 -37.15
N ASP A 252 -80.96 -72.71 -36.33
CA ASP A 252 -81.11 -71.46 -35.57
C ASP A 252 -79.94 -71.28 -34.59
N ALA A 253 -79.57 -72.34 -33.86
CA ALA A 253 -78.40 -72.32 -32.98
C ALA A 253 -77.08 -72.12 -33.76
N ALA A 254 -76.98 -72.62 -34.99
CA ALA A 254 -75.82 -72.37 -35.86
C ALA A 254 -75.80 -70.92 -36.40
N GLN A 255 -76.96 -70.32 -36.71
CA GLN A 255 -77.07 -68.90 -37.07
C GLN A 255 -76.67 -68.02 -35.89
N TYR A 256 -77.23 -68.23 -34.70
CA TYR A 256 -76.87 -67.48 -33.49
C TYR A 256 -75.37 -67.58 -33.15
N ARG A 257 -74.76 -68.76 -33.31
CA ARG A 257 -73.30 -68.92 -33.16
C ARG A 257 -72.50 -68.13 -34.19
N ARG A 258 -72.97 -68.02 -35.44
CA ARG A 258 -72.32 -67.19 -36.48
C ARG A 258 -72.43 -65.70 -36.15
N GLU A 259 -73.59 -65.23 -35.72
CA GLU A 259 -73.81 -63.84 -35.30
C GLU A 259 -72.94 -63.47 -34.09
N LEU A 260 -72.90 -64.34 -33.06
CA LEU A 260 -72.04 -64.14 -31.90
C LEU A 260 -70.55 -64.11 -32.29
N ALA A 261 -70.12 -64.98 -33.20
CA ALA A 261 -68.75 -64.97 -33.73
C ALA A 261 -68.44 -63.69 -34.51
N GLN A 262 -69.37 -63.18 -35.32
CA GLN A 262 -69.24 -61.88 -36.01
C GLN A 262 -69.12 -60.71 -35.01
N GLN A 263 -69.96 -60.68 -33.97
CA GLN A 263 -69.88 -59.64 -32.93
C GLN A 263 -68.56 -59.72 -32.14
N GLN A 264 -68.06 -60.92 -31.84
CA GLN A 264 -66.77 -61.11 -31.19
C GLN A 264 -65.61 -60.68 -32.10
N ALA A 265 -65.66 -61.02 -33.40
CA ALA A 265 -64.67 -60.59 -34.38
C ALA A 265 -64.64 -59.05 -34.52
N GLY A 266 -65.80 -58.40 -34.59
CA GLY A 266 -65.89 -56.93 -34.62
C GLY A 266 -65.31 -56.28 -33.36
N LYS A 267 -65.62 -56.79 -32.17
CA LYS A 267 -65.01 -56.33 -30.90
C LYS A 267 -63.50 -56.56 -30.85
N GLN A 268 -62.99 -57.65 -31.44
CA GLN A 268 -61.55 -57.90 -31.54
C GLN A 268 -60.87 -56.98 -32.55
N ALA A 269 -61.51 -56.65 -33.67
CA ALA A 269 -61.00 -55.69 -34.65
C ALA A 269 -60.85 -54.29 -34.01
N LEU A 270 -61.92 -53.78 -33.38
CA LEU A 270 -61.89 -52.50 -32.68
C LEU A 270 -60.76 -52.42 -31.63
N ARG A 271 -60.58 -53.48 -30.82
CA ARG A 271 -59.48 -53.56 -29.84
C ARG A 271 -58.08 -53.57 -30.48
N ARG A 272 -57.93 -54.08 -31.71
CA ARG A 272 -56.66 -54.02 -32.46
C ARG A 272 -56.42 -52.61 -32.99
N ASP A 273 -57.46 -51.95 -33.49
CA ASP A 273 -57.38 -50.57 -33.98
C ASP A 273 -57.09 -49.57 -32.84
N GLU A 274 -57.72 -49.75 -31.68
CA GLU A 274 -57.45 -48.99 -30.44
C GLU A 274 -55.99 -49.15 -29.99
N ARG A 275 -55.47 -50.38 -29.99
CA ARG A 275 -54.05 -50.65 -29.67
C ARG A 275 -53.12 -50.01 -30.68
N ALA A 276 -53.36 -50.18 -31.99
CA ALA A 276 -52.55 -49.57 -33.04
C ALA A 276 -52.51 -48.03 -32.92
N ARG A 277 -53.62 -47.39 -32.54
CA ARG A 277 -53.68 -45.94 -32.24
C ARG A 277 -52.88 -45.58 -30.99
N ALA A 278 -52.98 -46.36 -29.91
CA ALA A 278 -52.21 -46.15 -28.69
C ALA A 278 -50.70 -46.32 -28.93
N ASP A 279 -50.29 -47.34 -29.67
CA ASP A 279 -48.90 -47.62 -30.05
C ASP A 279 -48.33 -46.51 -30.96
N ALA A 280 -49.12 -46.04 -31.93
CA ALA A 280 -48.74 -44.90 -32.79
C ALA A 280 -48.56 -43.60 -31.97
N PHE A 281 -49.44 -43.33 -31.01
CA PHE A 281 -49.33 -42.17 -30.12
C PHE A 281 -48.12 -42.29 -29.18
N ALA A 282 -47.86 -43.48 -28.62
CA ALA A 282 -46.68 -43.75 -27.81
C ALA A 282 -45.39 -43.56 -28.61
N ALA A 283 -45.35 -44.02 -29.87
CA ALA A 283 -44.23 -43.77 -30.78
C ALA A 283 -44.04 -42.28 -31.07
N GLN A 284 -45.12 -41.52 -31.27
CA GLN A 284 -45.06 -40.07 -31.46
C GLN A 284 -44.52 -39.34 -30.21
N GLN A 285 -44.97 -39.73 -29.01
CA GLN A 285 -44.42 -39.20 -27.76
C GLN A 285 -42.95 -39.56 -27.55
N ALA A 286 -42.54 -40.79 -27.91
CA ALA A 286 -41.14 -41.20 -27.88
C ALA A 286 -40.27 -40.34 -28.82
N GLN A 287 -40.76 -40.03 -30.02
CA GLN A 287 -40.08 -39.12 -30.96
C GLN A 287 -39.98 -37.69 -30.42
N GLN A 288 -41.07 -37.14 -29.86
CA GLN A 288 -41.07 -35.79 -29.27
C GLN A 288 -40.10 -35.68 -28.09
N THR A 289 -40.10 -36.65 -27.18
CA THR A 289 -39.20 -36.67 -26.02
C THR A 289 -37.73 -36.89 -26.43
N ALA A 290 -37.47 -37.71 -27.45
CA ALA A 290 -36.13 -37.86 -28.03
C ALA A 290 -35.64 -36.56 -28.68
N ALA A 291 -36.49 -35.88 -29.47
CA ALA A 291 -36.16 -34.60 -30.09
C ALA A 291 -35.87 -33.51 -29.06
N TRP A 292 -36.67 -33.43 -28.00
CA TRP A 292 -36.45 -32.50 -26.88
C TRP A 292 -35.13 -32.80 -26.14
N ARG A 293 -34.83 -34.07 -25.83
CA ARG A 293 -33.54 -34.47 -25.22
C ARG A 293 -32.35 -34.13 -26.11
N ALA A 294 -32.47 -34.30 -27.42
CA ALA A 294 -31.42 -33.92 -28.37
C ALA A 294 -31.21 -32.39 -28.41
N GLN A 295 -32.28 -31.60 -28.33
CA GLN A 295 -32.20 -30.14 -28.22
C GLN A 295 -31.56 -29.69 -26.90
N GLU A 296 -31.90 -30.31 -25.76
CA GLU A 296 -31.22 -30.05 -24.48
C GLU A 296 -29.73 -30.40 -24.54
N ALA A 297 -29.38 -31.57 -25.08
CA ALA A 297 -27.99 -31.99 -25.23
C ALA A 297 -27.20 -31.01 -26.11
N ALA A 298 -27.79 -30.56 -27.23
CA ALA A 298 -27.19 -29.52 -28.07
C ALA A 298 -27.08 -28.16 -27.38
N ALA A 299 -28.06 -27.77 -26.56
CA ALA A 299 -28.02 -26.52 -25.80
C ALA A 299 -26.91 -26.54 -24.73
N ARG A 300 -26.80 -27.64 -23.96
CA ARG A 300 -25.72 -27.85 -22.99
C ARG A 300 -24.35 -27.92 -23.69
N GLY A 301 -24.26 -28.59 -24.83
CA GLY A 301 -23.05 -28.64 -25.67
C GLY A 301 -22.59 -27.25 -26.11
N ARG A 302 -23.51 -26.39 -26.57
CA ARG A 302 -23.21 -24.98 -26.90
C ARG A 302 -22.75 -24.16 -25.69
N GLN A 303 -23.37 -24.36 -24.52
CA GLN A 303 -22.94 -23.70 -23.28
C GLN A 303 -21.52 -24.12 -22.89
N HIS A 304 -21.21 -25.42 -22.92
CA HIS A 304 -19.86 -25.91 -22.62
C HIS A 304 -18.81 -25.41 -23.64
N ALA A 305 -19.16 -25.34 -24.93
CA ALA A 305 -18.28 -24.77 -25.95
C ALA A 305 -18.00 -23.28 -25.71
N ALA A 306 -19.03 -22.47 -25.43
CA ALA A 306 -18.86 -21.05 -25.11
C ALA A 306 -18.00 -20.83 -23.86
N MET A 307 -18.22 -21.60 -22.79
CA MET A 307 -17.39 -21.54 -21.59
C MET A 307 -15.92 -21.94 -21.86
N ALA A 308 -15.67 -22.88 -22.77
CA ALA A 308 -14.33 -23.28 -23.17
C ALA A 308 -13.62 -22.19 -24.00
N ASP A 309 -14.34 -21.54 -24.93
CA ASP A 309 -13.82 -20.41 -25.71
C ASP A 309 -13.50 -19.20 -24.81
N GLU A 310 -14.36 -18.88 -23.84
CA GLU A 310 -14.12 -17.84 -22.85
C GLU A 310 -12.92 -18.16 -21.96
N ALA A 311 -12.83 -19.40 -21.44
CA ALA A 311 -11.66 -19.84 -20.67
C ALA A 311 -10.35 -19.74 -21.48
N ALA A 312 -10.37 -20.10 -22.77
CA ALA A 312 -9.23 -19.97 -23.66
C ALA A 312 -8.83 -18.50 -23.88
N ARG A 313 -9.80 -17.58 -24.04
CA ARG A 313 -9.54 -16.12 -24.12
C ARG A 313 -8.89 -15.60 -22.85
N CYS A 314 -9.45 -15.91 -21.68
CA CYS A 314 -8.88 -15.49 -20.40
C CYS A 314 -7.46 -16.05 -20.17
N GLN A 315 -7.18 -17.28 -20.61
CA GLN A 315 -5.82 -17.83 -20.56
C GLN A 315 -4.85 -17.08 -21.47
N GLN A 316 -5.25 -16.72 -22.69
CA GLN A 316 -4.44 -15.91 -23.60
C GLN A 316 -4.20 -14.49 -23.05
N GLU A 317 -5.20 -13.88 -22.42
CA GLU A 317 -5.07 -12.57 -21.76
C GLU A 317 -4.12 -12.62 -20.57
N LEU A 318 -4.21 -13.65 -19.72
CA LEU A 318 -3.27 -13.88 -18.62
C LEU A 318 -1.83 -14.06 -19.12
N GLN A 319 -1.62 -14.84 -20.18
CA GLN A 319 -0.29 -15.02 -20.80
C GLN A 319 0.25 -13.70 -21.37
N ARG A 320 -0.58 -12.90 -22.06
CA ARG A 320 -0.20 -11.57 -22.56
C ARG A 320 0.15 -10.61 -21.43
N ALA A 321 -0.63 -10.59 -20.36
CA ALA A 321 -0.35 -9.75 -19.18
C ALA A 321 0.96 -10.15 -18.49
N GLN A 322 1.26 -11.45 -18.37
CA GLN A 322 2.55 -11.95 -17.86
C GLN A 322 3.72 -11.53 -18.76
N GLN A 323 3.59 -11.67 -20.08
CA GLN A 323 4.62 -11.23 -21.04
C GLN A 323 4.86 -9.72 -20.98
N GLN A 324 3.79 -8.91 -20.90
CA GLN A 324 3.87 -7.46 -20.72
C GLN A 324 4.57 -7.08 -19.41
N LEU A 325 4.27 -7.77 -18.30
CA LEU A 325 4.92 -7.54 -17.02
C LEU A 325 6.43 -7.84 -17.10
N LEU A 326 6.82 -8.96 -17.71
CA LEU A 326 8.23 -9.31 -17.91
C LEU A 326 8.95 -8.30 -18.81
N ALA A 327 8.33 -7.88 -19.92
CA ALA A 327 8.87 -6.86 -20.80
C ALA A 327 9.02 -5.50 -20.09
N ALA A 328 8.04 -5.10 -19.27
CA ALA A 328 8.11 -3.88 -18.47
C ALA A 328 9.21 -3.94 -17.40
N GLN A 329 9.42 -5.10 -16.75
CA GLN A 329 10.53 -5.31 -15.81
C GLN A 329 11.90 -5.21 -16.52
N GLN A 330 12.05 -5.80 -17.72
CA GLN A 330 13.27 -5.69 -18.51
C GLN A 330 13.52 -4.26 -19.02
N ALA A 331 12.48 -3.56 -19.49
CA ALA A 331 12.55 -2.15 -19.87
C ALA A 331 12.95 -1.26 -18.68
N ARG A 332 12.39 -1.54 -17.49
CA ARG A 332 12.77 -0.87 -16.25
C ARG A 332 14.23 -1.12 -15.89
N ALA A 333 14.66 -2.37 -15.81
CA ALA A 333 16.05 -2.73 -15.49
C ALA A 333 17.07 -2.10 -16.47
N THR A 334 16.78 -2.12 -17.77
CA THR A 334 17.65 -1.45 -18.77
C THR A 334 17.64 0.08 -18.63
N SER A 335 16.52 0.69 -18.22
CA SER A 335 16.45 2.13 -17.93
C SER A 335 17.24 2.51 -16.68
N GLU A 336 17.20 1.68 -15.63
CA GLU A 336 17.95 1.83 -14.38
C GLU A 336 19.46 1.66 -14.63
N LEU A 337 19.88 0.65 -15.38
CA LEU A 337 21.28 0.47 -15.81
C LEU A 337 21.80 1.69 -16.61
N ARG A 338 20.98 2.25 -17.52
CA ARG A 338 21.32 3.48 -18.24
C ARG A 338 21.41 4.70 -17.31
N ALA A 339 20.58 4.78 -16.27
CA ALA A 339 20.64 5.86 -15.28
C ALA A 339 21.92 5.76 -14.42
N VAL A 340 22.28 4.57 -13.96
CA VAL A 340 23.54 4.30 -13.23
C VAL A 340 24.75 4.60 -14.12
N ALA A 341 24.73 4.21 -15.40
CA ALA A 341 25.80 4.54 -16.33
C ALA A 341 26.00 6.06 -16.51
N ARG A 342 24.90 6.83 -16.61
CA ARG A 342 24.98 8.31 -16.65
C ARG A 342 25.53 8.90 -15.35
N ALA A 343 25.09 8.42 -14.19
CA ALA A 343 25.60 8.87 -12.90
C ALA A 343 27.11 8.59 -12.75
N ASN A 344 27.56 7.39 -13.12
CA ASN A 344 28.98 7.02 -13.12
C ASN A 344 29.81 7.89 -14.08
N ALA A 345 29.27 8.23 -15.26
CA ALA A 345 29.94 9.14 -16.20
C ALA A 345 30.09 10.56 -15.63
N LEU A 346 29.09 11.07 -14.92
CA LEU A 346 29.17 12.37 -14.23
C LEU A 346 30.20 12.34 -13.09
N LEU A 347 30.21 11.29 -12.26
CA LEU A 347 31.21 11.11 -11.20
C LEU A 347 32.64 11.03 -11.76
N ALA A 348 32.83 10.34 -12.89
CA ALA A 348 34.12 10.27 -13.58
C ALA A 348 34.54 11.63 -14.18
N ALA A 349 33.59 12.42 -14.71
CA ALA A 349 33.86 13.78 -15.18
C ALA A 349 34.28 14.71 -14.02
N GLU A 350 33.55 14.67 -12.89
CA GLU A 350 33.91 15.40 -11.68
C GLU A 350 35.28 15.00 -11.14
N ALA A 351 35.65 13.72 -11.18
CA ALA A 351 36.96 13.24 -10.76
C ALA A 351 38.08 13.86 -11.61
N ARG A 352 37.92 13.83 -12.94
CA ARG A 352 38.87 14.46 -13.90
C ARG A 352 38.97 15.98 -13.67
N GLU A 353 37.87 16.67 -13.39
CA GLU A 353 37.93 18.09 -13.01
C GLU A 353 38.67 18.33 -11.70
N LYS A 354 38.42 17.52 -10.66
CA LYS A 354 39.11 17.63 -9.37
C LYS A 354 40.62 17.37 -9.53
N GLU A 355 41.02 16.47 -10.44
CA GLU A 355 42.43 16.24 -10.79
C GLU A 355 43.05 17.41 -11.54
N ARG A 356 42.37 17.95 -12.56
CA ARG A 356 42.82 19.16 -13.29
C ARG A 356 43.01 20.35 -12.34
N ARG A 357 42.06 20.59 -11.43
CA ARG A 357 42.17 21.64 -10.40
C ARG A 357 43.34 21.41 -9.45
N LYS A 358 43.63 20.15 -9.06
CA LYS A 358 44.83 19.80 -8.27
C LYS A 358 46.13 20.02 -9.05
N GLN A 359 46.16 19.75 -10.36
CA GLN A 359 47.32 20.00 -11.22
C GLN A 359 47.59 21.51 -11.32
N GLN A 360 46.57 22.31 -11.65
CA GLN A 360 46.66 23.78 -11.66
C GLN A 360 47.14 24.34 -10.31
N GLN A 361 46.57 23.87 -9.19
CA GLN A 361 47.03 24.26 -7.85
C GLN A 361 48.50 23.91 -7.57
N ARG A 362 49.01 22.78 -8.09
CA ARG A 362 50.44 22.43 -7.97
C ARG A 362 51.32 23.35 -8.81
N GLU A 363 50.90 23.67 -10.03
CA GLU A 363 51.59 24.62 -10.91
C GLU A 363 51.63 26.03 -10.31
N ASP A 364 50.51 26.51 -9.77
CA ASP A 364 50.44 27.82 -9.11
C ASP A 364 51.30 27.87 -7.84
N VAL A 365 51.30 26.82 -7.01
CA VAL A 365 52.20 26.71 -5.85
C VAL A 365 53.67 26.70 -6.29
N ALA A 366 54.03 25.99 -7.36
CA ALA A 366 55.38 25.99 -7.90
C ALA A 366 55.80 27.38 -8.43
N ARG A 367 54.91 28.09 -9.13
CA ARG A 367 55.14 29.48 -9.57
C ARG A 367 55.35 30.44 -8.40
N VAL A 368 54.53 30.33 -7.35
CA VAL A 368 54.69 31.14 -6.12
C VAL A 368 56.00 30.81 -5.40
N GLN A 369 56.40 29.54 -5.34
CA GLN A 369 57.71 29.15 -4.77
C GLN A 369 58.88 29.74 -5.57
N GLN A 370 58.85 29.68 -6.90
CA GLN A 370 59.86 30.30 -7.76
C GLN A 370 59.92 31.82 -7.59
N ALA A 371 58.76 32.50 -7.56
CA ALA A 371 58.68 33.93 -7.33
C ALA A 371 59.21 34.35 -5.94
N ASN A 372 58.90 33.57 -4.90
CA ASN A 372 59.41 33.79 -3.55
C ASN A 372 60.94 33.57 -3.47
N ALA A 373 61.47 32.55 -4.14
CA ALA A 373 62.91 32.31 -4.23
C ALA A 373 63.63 33.49 -4.92
N ALA A 374 63.12 33.93 -6.07
CA ALA A 374 63.66 35.09 -6.78
C ALA A 374 63.57 36.40 -5.95
N LEU A 375 62.50 36.57 -5.16
CA LEU A 375 62.38 37.70 -4.23
C LEU A 375 63.40 37.61 -3.08
N LEU A 376 63.68 36.41 -2.57
CA LEU A 376 64.69 36.20 -1.54
C LEU A 376 66.10 36.48 -2.05
N GLU A 377 66.46 36.05 -3.27
CA GLU A 377 67.76 36.40 -3.86
C GLU A 377 67.89 37.92 -4.07
N ARG A 378 66.85 38.59 -4.61
CA ARG A 378 66.86 40.07 -4.73
C ARG A 378 67.03 40.77 -3.38
N LYS A 379 66.47 40.23 -2.30
CA LYS A 379 66.67 40.76 -0.94
C LYS A 379 68.08 40.51 -0.42
N ARG A 380 68.71 39.37 -0.75
CA ARG A 380 70.12 39.10 -0.42
C ARG A 380 71.06 40.04 -1.17
N GLU A 381 70.82 40.26 -2.46
CA GLU A 381 71.56 41.23 -3.27
C GLU A 381 71.42 42.65 -2.72
N ALA A 382 70.20 43.08 -2.36
CA ALA A 382 69.97 44.39 -1.77
C ALA A 382 70.71 44.55 -0.43
N ALA A 383 70.58 43.58 0.48
CA ALA A 383 71.30 43.60 1.77
C ALA A 383 72.83 43.56 1.61
N ALA A 384 73.36 42.89 0.57
CA ALA A 384 74.79 42.92 0.26
C ALA A 384 75.25 44.31 -0.22
N ARG A 385 74.45 44.98 -1.08
CA ARG A 385 74.73 46.36 -1.51
C ARG A 385 74.66 47.34 -0.35
N GLU A 386 73.65 47.24 0.51
CA GLU A 386 73.54 48.03 1.74
C GLU A 386 74.78 47.84 2.65
N GLN A 387 75.26 46.60 2.82
CA GLN A 387 76.50 46.33 3.57
C GLN A 387 77.75 46.92 2.93
N ASP A 388 77.86 46.91 1.59
CA ASP A 388 79.02 47.48 0.89
C ASP A 388 78.97 49.02 0.86
N GLU A 389 77.78 49.61 0.79
CA GLU A 389 77.55 51.05 0.99
C GLU A 389 77.91 51.48 2.43
N ASP A 390 77.46 50.73 3.44
CA ASP A 390 77.82 50.96 4.85
C ASP A 390 79.34 50.85 5.08
N ARG A 391 80.01 49.85 4.48
CA ARG A 391 81.48 49.71 4.53
C ARG A 391 82.19 50.87 3.83
N ALA A 392 81.68 51.34 2.71
CA ALA A 392 82.23 52.50 2.00
C ALA A 392 82.07 53.79 2.84
N LEU A 393 80.89 53.98 3.45
CA LEU A 393 80.64 55.08 4.39
C LEU A 393 81.55 54.99 5.61
N GLN A 394 81.72 53.81 6.22
CA GLN A 394 82.64 53.57 7.33
C GLN A 394 84.07 53.99 6.97
N ARG A 395 84.59 53.58 5.81
CA ARG A 395 85.93 54.02 5.33
C ARG A 395 86.02 55.53 5.18
N VAL A 396 85.01 56.19 4.60
CA VAL A 396 84.97 57.65 4.48
C VAL A 396 84.91 58.34 5.85
N TYR A 397 84.24 57.74 6.84
CA TYR A 397 84.25 58.23 8.23
C TYR A 397 85.60 57.98 8.93
N GLU A 398 86.23 56.83 8.73
CA GLU A 398 87.57 56.51 9.23
C GLU A 398 88.63 57.44 8.64
N GLU A 399 88.58 57.72 7.34
CA GLU A 399 89.46 58.70 6.67
C GLU A 399 89.24 60.11 7.21
N LYS A 400 87.98 60.55 7.38
CA LYS A 400 87.66 61.85 7.99
C LYS A 400 88.11 61.92 9.44
N LEU A 401 87.96 60.84 10.22
CA LEU A 401 88.41 60.77 11.60
C LEU A 401 89.94 60.79 11.67
N ALA A 402 90.64 60.07 10.80
CA ALA A 402 92.09 60.09 10.69
C ALA A 402 92.62 61.46 10.23
N GLN A 403 91.92 62.15 9.33
CA GLN A 403 92.21 63.55 8.97
C GLN A 403 91.97 64.49 10.15
N GLN A 404 90.87 64.34 10.90
CA GLN A 404 90.59 65.13 12.10
C GLN A 404 91.59 64.85 13.21
N ASP A 405 92.04 63.60 13.39
CA ASP A 405 93.08 63.24 14.35
C ASP A 405 94.46 63.70 13.90
N ALA A 406 94.77 63.69 12.60
CA ALA A 406 95.98 64.30 12.06
C ALA A 406 95.98 65.82 12.25
N GLN A 407 94.88 66.49 11.94
CA GLN A 407 94.66 67.92 12.22
C GLN A 407 94.70 68.21 13.70
N ARG A 408 94.12 67.36 14.57
CA ARG A 408 94.16 67.48 16.02
C ARG A 408 95.57 67.26 16.54
N ARG A 409 96.35 66.31 16.02
CA ARG A 409 97.76 66.10 16.36
C ARG A 409 98.63 67.26 15.88
N GLN A 410 98.40 67.80 14.68
CA GLN A 410 99.09 68.99 14.18
C GLN A 410 98.71 70.24 14.98
N ALA A 411 97.43 70.41 15.33
CA ALA A 411 96.95 71.50 16.17
C ALA A 411 97.46 71.36 17.60
N LEU A 412 97.49 70.16 18.18
CA LEU A 412 98.08 69.88 19.49
C LEU A 412 99.61 70.06 19.46
N ALA A 413 100.31 69.67 18.41
CA ALA A 413 101.73 69.94 18.23
C ALA A 413 101.99 71.45 18.09
N ALA A 414 101.22 72.15 17.26
CA ALA A 414 101.29 73.60 17.14
C ALA A 414 100.84 74.33 18.41
N ILE A 415 99.95 73.74 19.22
CA ILE A 415 99.57 74.22 20.55
C ILE A 415 100.68 73.93 21.54
N VAL A 416 101.36 72.78 21.50
CA VAL A 416 102.54 72.46 22.34
C VAL A 416 103.77 73.26 21.92
N ASP A 417 103.90 73.68 20.67
CA ASP A 417 104.87 74.67 20.23
C ASP A 417 104.47 76.07 20.71
N LYS A 418 103.19 76.44 20.55
CA LYS A 418 102.65 77.71 21.07
C LYS A 418 102.58 77.73 22.59
N GLN A 419 102.57 76.59 23.30
CA GLN A 419 102.53 76.38 24.76
C GLN A 419 103.88 75.98 25.34
N SER A 420 104.88 75.60 24.56
CA SER A 420 106.27 75.70 24.99
C SER A 420 106.72 77.15 24.85
N ARG A 421 106.28 77.85 23.79
CA ARG A 421 106.36 79.32 23.68
C ARG A 421 105.47 80.04 24.69
N ARG A 422 104.27 79.55 25.03
CA ARG A 422 103.39 80.12 26.08
C ARG A 422 103.79 79.70 27.47
N VAL A 423 104.20 78.49 27.82
CA VAL A 423 104.79 78.24 29.14
C VAL A 423 106.12 79.00 29.30
N ARG A 424 106.81 79.37 28.20
CA ARG A 424 107.86 80.41 28.21
C ARG A 424 107.38 81.87 28.33
N LEU A 425 106.11 82.18 28.12
CA LEU A 425 105.51 83.54 28.18
C LEU A 425 104.43 83.59 29.27
N ALA A 426 103.27 82.97 29.02
CA ALA A 426 102.31 82.44 29.99
C ALA A 426 102.83 81.34 30.98
N LEU A 427 104.07 81.43 31.46
CA LEU A 427 104.30 81.33 32.91
C LEU A 427 103.65 82.54 33.63
N LEU A 428 103.28 83.58 32.87
CA LEU A 428 102.39 84.69 33.21
C LEU A 428 100.97 84.48 32.65
N ASN A 429 100.07 83.93 33.47
CA ASN A 429 98.60 83.95 33.37
C ASN A 429 97.88 82.86 32.54
N VAL A 430 97.04 82.08 33.23
CA VAL A 430 95.98 81.19 32.70
C VAL A 430 94.69 81.43 33.52
N PRO A 431 93.51 81.62 32.90
CA PRO A 431 92.24 81.80 33.61
C PRO A 431 91.59 80.48 34.10
N SER A 432 90.63 80.60 35.02
CA SER A 432 90.03 79.51 35.82
C SER A 432 89.19 78.50 35.01
N ALA A 433 89.06 77.28 35.55
CA ALA A 433 88.29 76.17 34.97
C ALA A 433 86.75 76.31 35.14
N GLU A 434 86.28 77.24 35.97
CA GLU A 434 84.89 77.31 36.42
C GLU A 434 83.90 77.83 35.35
N GLU A 435 84.32 78.73 34.46
CA GLU A 435 83.45 79.25 33.39
C GLU A 435 83.12 78.16 32.35
N LYS A 436 84.05 77.23 32.13
CA LYS A 436 83.90 76.15 31.16
C LYS A 436 82.89 75.09 31.60
N ALA A 437 82.73 74.88 32.91
CA ALA A 437 81.74 73.96 33.46
C ALA A 437 80.29 74.44 33.20
N ARG A 438 80.04 75.75 33.34
CA ARG A 438 78.70 76.34 33.19
C ARG A 438 78.15 76.23 31.76
N GLU A 439 79.01 76.25 30.74
CA GLU A 439 78.55 76.08 29.36
C GLU A 439 78.09 74.64 29.06
N ASP A 440 78.73 73.64 29.66
CA ASP A 440 78.38 72.23 29.43
C ASP A 440 77.09 71.83 30.18
N GLU A 441 76.82 72.43 31.35
CA GLU A 441 75.54 72.34 32.05
C GLU A 441 74.38 72.89 31.19
N ALA A 442 74.57 74.07 30.57
CA ALA A 442 73.58 74.66 29.68
C ALA A 442 73.30 73.79 28.43
N ARG A 443 74.35 73.16 27.88
CA ARG A 443 74.22 72.21 26.75
C ARG A 443 73.44 70.94 27.16
N ALA A 444 73.67 70.41 28.36
CA ALA A 444 72.97 69.23 28.87
C ALA A 444 71.46 69.48 29.08
N ALA A 445 71.10 70.62 29.68
CA ALA A 445 69.70 70.99 29.92
C ALA A 445 68.88 71.07 28.62
N ALA A 446 69.44 71.67 27.57
CA ALA A 446 68.78 71.82 26.27
C ALA A 446 68.48 70.48 25.55
N VAL A 447 69.25 69.43 25.84
CA VAL A 447 69.01 68.07 25.30
C VAL A 447 67.90 67.37 26.08
N GLN A 448 67.84 67.52 27.40
CA GLN A 448 66.81 66.90 28.23
C GLN A 448 65.39 67.41 27.89
N GLU A 449 65.22 68.72 27.69
CA GLU A 449 63.93 69.30 27.29
C GLU A 449 63.43 68.78 25.92
N ARG A 450 64.35 68.57 24.95
CA ARG A 450 64.01 67.99 23.64
C ARG A 450 63.57 66.53 23.71
N MET A 451 64.08 65.77 24.68
CA MET A 451 63.64 64.39 24.91
C MET A 451 62.24 64.36 25.53
N ARG A 452 62.00 65.16 26.58
CA ARG A 452 60.68 65.31 27.22
C ARG A 452 59.59 65.68 26.23
N ALA A 453 59.84 66.67 25.35
CA ALA A 453 58.88 67.09 24.33
C ALA A 453 58.49 65.95 23.36
N ARG A 454 59.44 65.09 22.97
CA ARG A 454 59.18 63.93 22.09
C ARG A 454 58.38 62.84 22.80
N GLU A 455 58.69 62.58 24.07
CA GLU A 455 57.95 61.61 24.90
C GLU A 455 56.49 62.04 25.09
N GLU A 456 56.23 63.33 25.32
CA GLU A 456 54.87 63.88 25.39
C GLU A 456 54.11 63.74 24.06
N GLU A 457 54.74 64.03 22.92
CA GLU A 457 54.10 63.85 21.61
C GLU A 457 53.74 62.39 21.33
N GLU A 458 54.62 61.45 21.68
CA GLU A 458 54.32 60.02 21.57
C GLU A 458 53.16 59.58 22.48
N LEU A 459 53.13 60.06 23.73
CA LEU A 459 52.03 59.78 24.66
C LEU A 459 50.69 60.33 24.11
N ARG A 460 50.67 61.54 23.56
CA ARG A 460 49.48 62.12 22.90
C ARG A 460 49.04 61.30 21.70
N ARG A 461 49.97 60.86 20.82
CA ARG A 461 49.66 59.97 19.69
C ARG A 461 49.13 58.61 20.12
N ARG A 462 49.69 58.01 21.18
CA ARG A 462 49.21 56.74 21.76
C ARG A 462 47.82 56.89 22.38
N ALA A 463 47.53 58.02 23.03
CA ALA A 463 46.21 58.32 23.57
C ALA A 463 45.16 58.52 22.47
N ALA A 464 45.47 59.28 21.42
CA ALA A 464 44.57 59.48 20.28
C ALA A 464 44.21 58.15 19.59
N ARG A 465 45.20 57.30 19.28
CA ARG A 465 44.97 55.97 18.69
C ARG A 465 44.09 55.06 19.57
N LYS A 466 44.23 55.13 20.90
CA LYS A 466 43.35 54.40 21.84
C LYS A 466 41.90 54.90 21.76
N GLN A 467 41.69 56.22 21.68
CA GLN A 467 40.34 56.81 21.55
C GLN A 467 39.69 56.51 20.19
N GLU A 468 40.47 56.49 19.10
CA GLU A 468 39.98 56.09 17.77
C GLU A 468 39.60 54.61 17.76
N ALA A 469 40.44 53.73 18.32
CA ALA A 469 40.16 52.31 18.42
C ALA A 469 38.88 52.02 19.23
N THR A 470 38.65 52.70 20.36
CA THR A 470 37.41 52.51 21.13
C THR A 470 36.18 53.06 20.41
N ARG A 471 36.29 54.18 19.68
CA ARG A 471 35.21 54.70 18.81
C ARG A 471 34.83 53.71 17.71
N VAL A 472 35.81 53.13 17.02
CA VAL A 472 35.58 52.13 15.97
C VAL A 472 34.95 50.86 16.55
N GLN A 473 35.42 50.38 17.70
CA GLN A 473 34.82 49.23 18.39
C GLN A 473 33.37 49.50 18.82
N ALA A 474 33.07 50.69 19.36
CA ALA A 474 31.72 51.09 19.74
C ALA A 474 30.78 51.15 18.52
N ALA A 475 31.22 51.75 17.41
CA ALA A 475 30.46 51.81 16.16
C ALA A 475 30.19 50.41 15.58
N ALA A 476 31.19 49.52 15.57
CA ALA A 476 31.03 48.15 15.09
C ALA A 476 30.05 47.33 15.97
N LEU A 477 30.08 47.51 17.30
CA LEU A 477 29.12 46.89 18.21
C LEU A 477 27.71 47.44 18.02
N GLN A 478 27.55 48.73 17.74
CA GLN A 478 26.26 49.35 17.45
C GLN A 478 25.69 48.84 16.12
N GLN A 479 26.51 48.73 15.07
CA GLN A 479 26.12 48.13 13.80
C GLN A 479 25.71 46.66 13.98
N GLN A 480 26.49 45.86 14.70
CA GLN A 480 26.15 44.46 14.97
C GLN A 480 24.84 44.32 15.76
N ARG A 481 24.53 45.25 16.67
CA ARG A 481 23.23 45.27 17.37
C ARG A 481 22.08 45.60 16.42
N GLY A 482 22.26 46.56 15.52
CA GLY A 482 21.29 46.88 14.45
C GLY A 482 21.03 45.69 13.54
N GLU A 483 22.08 45.09 12.97
CA GLU A 483 21.97 43.91 12.09
C GLU A 483 21.27 42.72 12.77
N ARG A 484 21.49 42.51 14.07
CA ARG A 484 20.78 41.47 14.84
C ARG A 484 19.31 41.81 15.08
N ALA A 485 18.99 43.08 15.34
CA ALA A 485 17.60 43.52 15.50
C ALA A 485 16.82 43.43 14.18
N ASP A 486 17.39 43.94 13.09
CA ASP A 486 16.82 43.82 11.73
C ASP A 486 16.61 42.36 11.33
N LYS A 487 17.57 41.48 11.66
CA LYS A 487 17.43 40.04 11.41
C LYS A 487 16.27 39.45 12.20
N ALA A 488 16.19 39.72 13.50
CA ALA A 488 15.11 39.22 14.35
C ALA A 488 13.73 39.70 13.88
N GLN A 489 13.60 40.97 13.48
CA GLN A 489 12.37 41.51 12.91
C GLN A 489 11.97 40.82 11.59
N ARG A 490 12.93 40.49 10.73
CA ARG A 490 12.67 39.74 9.48
C ARG A 490 12.29 38.28 9.73
N GLU A 491 12.92 37.63 10.71
CA GLU A 491 12.57 36.27 11.13
C GLU A 491 11.15 36.25 11.71
N GLN A 492 10.81 37.18 12.61
CA GLN A 492 9.47 37.29 13.18
C GLN A 492 8.40 37.64 12.12
N ALA A 493 8.65 38.58 11.21
CA ALA A 493 7.71 38.89 10.12
C ALA A 493 7.49 37.70 9.17
N ALA A 494 8.48 36.83 8.99
CA ALA A 494 8.34 35.59 8.22
C ALA A 494 7.53 34.52 8.98
N GLU A 495 7.73 34.41 10.30
CA GLU A 495 6.94 33.54 11.17
C GLU A 495 5.47 33.98 11.23
N ASP A 496 5.20 35.28 11.38
CA ASP A 496 3.84 35.83 11.35
C ASP A 496 3.16 35.60 10.00
N ALA A 497 3.87 35.81 8.88
CA ALA A 497 3.36 35.52 7.54
C ALA A 497 3.07 34.03 7.32
N TYR A 498 3.89 33.15 7.90
CA TYR A 498 3.68 31.70 7.88
C TYR A 498 2.48 31.28 8.74
N ALA A 499 2.34 31.81 9.96
CA ALA A 499 1.17 31.59 10.81
C ALA A 499 -0.12 32.09 10.14
N ALA A 500 -0.07 33.23 9.46
CA ALA A 500 -1.17 33.75 8.65
C ALA A 500 -1.49 32.88 7.42
N ALA A 501 -0.51 32.16 6.84
CA ALA A 501 -0.76 31.15 5.81
C ALA A 501 -1.44 29.90 6.40
N CYS A 502 -0.87 29.31 7.45
CA CYS A 502 -1.41 28.10 8.08
C CYS A 502 -2.84 28.28 8.61
N THR A 503 -3.17 29.46 9.18
CA THR A 503 -4.53 29.76 9.63
C THR A 503 -5.52 29.88 8.46
N ARG A 504 -5.12 30.46 7.31
CA ARG A 504 -5.94 30.48 6.10
C ARG A 504 -6.15 29.07 5.54
N ASP A 505 -5.11 28.26 5.46
CA ASP A 505 -5.19 26.87 4.98
C ASP A 505 -6.07 26.01 5.89
N GLN A 506 -5.97 26.19 7.22
CA GLN A 506 -6.83 25.52 8.19
C GLN A 506 -8.30 25.93 8.05
N LEU A 507 -8.59 27.22 7.81
CA LEU A 507 -9.95 27.70 7.57
C LEU A 507 -10.51 27.17 6.24
N ALA A 508 -9.71 27.17 5.17
CA ALA A 508 -10.08 26.61 3.87
C ALA A 508 -10.38 25.10 3.97
N TRP A 509 -9.55 24.35 4.69
CA TRP A 509 -9.78 22.93 4.95
C TRP A 509 -11.06 22.68 5.78
N GLN A 510 -11.33 23.50 6.81
CA GLN A 510 -12.58 23.41 7.57
C GLN A 510 -13.82 23.73 6.72
N GLN A 511 -13.73 24.69 5.78
CA GLN A 511 -14.79 24.98 4.83
C GLN A 511 -15.04 23.79 3.90
N GLN A 512 -13.98 23.26 3.27
CA GLN A 512 -14.06 22.07 2.41
C GLN A 512 -14.65 20.85 3.14
N ALA A 513 -14.30 20.64 4.41
CA ALA A 513 -14.87 19.57 5.23
C ALA A 513 -16.37 19.76 5.48
N ARG A 514 -16.83 20.99 5.75
CA ARG A 514 -18.25 21.33 5.89
C ARG A 514 -19.00 21.16 4.56
N ASP A 515 -18.43 21.61 3.45
CA ASP A 515 -19.03 21.49 2.13
C ASP A 515 -19.13 20.02 1.67
N ALA A 516 -18.11 19.20 1.97
CA ALA A 516 -18.18 17.75 1.76
C ALA A 516 -19.28 17.10 2.61
N GLN A 517 -19.47 17.55 3.86
CA GLN A 517 -20.52 17.06 4.74
C GLN A 517 -21.92 17.46 4.27
N THR A 518 -22.14 18.70 3.84
CA THR A 518 -23.44 19.14 3.28
C THR A 518 -23.77 18.39 2.00
N LEU A 519 -22.80 18.25 1.08
CA LEU A 519 -22.96 17.44 -0.14
C LEU A 519 -23.29 15.97 0.14
N ALA A 520 -22.70 15.38 1.19
CA ALA A 520 -23.05 14.02 1.61
C ALA A 520 -24.48 13.95 2.14
N LEU A 521 -24.88 14.87 3.03
CA LEU A 521 -26.24 14.94 3.58
C LEU A 521 -27.30 15.18 2.49
N ASP A 522 -27.01 16.00 1.48
CA ASP A 522 -27.93 16.26 0.37
C ASP A 522 -28.04 15.08 -0.59
N ARG A 523 -26.95 14.31 -0.80
CA ARG A 523 -27.00 13.01 -1.50
C ARG A 523 -27.84 12.00 -0.72
N ASP A 524 -27.67 11.91 0.60
CA ASP A 524 -28.45 11.01 1.45
C ASP A 524 -29.94 11.39 1.45
N ARG A 525 -30.27 12.69 1.52
CA ARG A 525 -31.64 13.20 1.36
C ARG A 525 -32.23 12.85 0.00
N ALA A 526 -31.47 13.03 -1.08
CA ALA A 526 -31.91 12.67 -2.44
C ALA A 526 -32.13 11.15 -2.59
N HIS A 527 -31.24 10.33 -2.01
CA HIS A 527 -31.39 8.87 -1.97
C HIS A 527 -32.62 8.44 -1.15
N GLN A 528 -32.82 9.02 0.04
CA GLN A 528 -34.02 8.77 0.85
C GLN A 528 -35.31 9.18 0.12
N ALA A 529 -35.30 10.30 -0.60
CA ALA A 529 -36.43 10.73 -1.42
C ALA A 529 -36.71 9.76 -2.59
N LEU A 530 -35.66 9.25 -3.24
CA LEU A 530 -35.78 8.21 -4.27
C LEU A 530 -36.37 6.91 -3.71
N VAL A 531 -35.87 6.43 -2.57
CA VAL A 531 -36.39 5.23 -1.89
C VAL A 531 -37.85 5.44 -1.46
N ARG A 532 -38.22 6.59 -0.90
CA ARG A 532 -39.62 6.92 -0.59
C ARG A 532 -40.50 6.91 -1.83
N ARG A 533 -40.01 7.42 -2.97
CA ARG A 533 -40.73 7.38 -4.25
C ARG A 533 -40.87 5.97 -4.81
N GLN A 534 -39.86 5.10 -4.63
CA GLN A 534 -39.96 3.68 -4.97
C GLN A 534 -40.98 2.98 -4.09
N MET A 535 -40.90 3.12 -2.76
CA MET A 535 -41.88 2.54 -1.84
C MET A 535 -43.31 3.04 -2.11
N ALA A 536 -43.51 4.32 -2.41
CA ALA A 536 -44.83 4.84 -2.78
C ALA A 536 -45.36 4.23 -4.09
N ARG A 537 -44.50 4.02 -5.08
CA ARG A 537 -44.85 3.30 -6.32
C ARG A 537 -45.15 1.83 -6.07
N ASP A 538 -44.40 1.16 -5.20
CA ASP A 538 -44.62 -0.25 -4.87
C ASP A 538 -45.88 -0.45 -4.03
N VAL A 539 -46.21 0.49 -3.15
CA VAL A 539 -47.49 0.51 -2.42
C VAL A 539 -48.67 0.78 -3.37
N ALA A 540 -48.56 1.72 -4.30
CA ALA A 540 -49.59 1.95 -5.32
C ALA A 540 -49.79 0.70 -6.20
N ARG A 541 -48.70 0.14 -6.73
CA ARG A 541 -48.71 -1.10 -7.52
C ARG A 541 -49.36 -2.27 -6.77
N ARG A 542 -49.02 -2.46 -5.49
CA ARG A 542 -49.64 -3.48 -4.65
C ARG A 542 -51.12 -3.19 -4.38
N ALA A 543 -51.51 -1.95 -4.17
CA ALA A 543 -52.92 -1.60 -4.01
C ALA A 543 -53.72 -1.90 -5.30
N ASP A 544 -53.14 -1.64 -6.47
CA ASP A 544 -53.73 -1.98 -7.77
C ASP A 544 -53.77 -3.52 -8.00
N GLU A 545 -52.70 -4.24 -7.63
CA GLU A 545 -52.61 -5.71 -7.71
C GLU A 545 -53.56 -6.40 -6.72
N ASP A 546 -53.66 -5.93 -5.47
CA ASP A 546 -54.53 -6.47 -4.42
C ASP A 546 -56.02 -6.17 -4.69
N ALA A 547 -56.34 -5.06 -5.37
CA ALA A 547 -57.72 -4.70 -5.73
C ALA A 547 -58.34 -5.67 -6.77
N TYR A 548 -57.53 -6.31 -7.61
CA TYR A 548 -57.99 -7.19 -8.68
C TYR A 548 -57.45 -8.64 -8.61
N GLY A 549 -56.47 -8.91 -7.74
CA GLY A 549 -55.87 -10.23 -7.50
C GLY A 549 -55.03 -10.79 -8.65
N MET A 550 -54.83 -10.02 -9.73
CA MET A 550 -54.09 -10.36 -10.95
C MET A 550 -53.53 -9.08 -11.56
N SER A 551 -52.33 -9.13 -12.15
CA SER A 551 -51.75 -8.00 -12.87
C SER A 551 -52.57 -7.64 -14.12
N ARG A 552 -52.43 -6.41 -14.65
CA ARG A 552 -53.12 -6.00 -15.90
C ARG A 552 -52.77 -6.89 -17.09
N GLU A 553 -51.53 -7.37 -17.17
CA GLU A 553 -51.07 -8.30 -18.21
C GLU A 553 -51.68 -9.69 -18.02
N GLU A 554 -51.77 -10.17 -16.78
CA GLU A 554 -52.41 -11.44 -16.43
C GLU A 554 -53.93 -11.39 -16.70
N MET A 555 -54.59 -10.27 -16.38
CA MET A 555 -55.99 -10.02 -16.73
C MET A 555 -56.21 -9.96 -18.24
N ALA A 556 -55.27 -9.40 -19.01
CA ALA A 556 -55.34 -9.39 -20.47
C ALA A 556 -55.18 -10.79 -21.09
N LEU A 557 -54.21 -11.57 -20.59
CA LEU A 557 -54.00 -12.97 -21.00
C LEU A 557 -55.18 -13.87 -20.61
N ASN A 558 -55.73 -13.69 -19.40
CA ASN A 558 -56.88 -14.44 -18.91
C ASN A 558 -58.23 -13.87 -19.35
N ALA A 559 -58.28 -12.80 -20.17
CA ALA A 559 -59.50 -12.06 -20.51
C ALA A 559 -60.59 -12.92 -21.17
N ALA A 560 -60.23 -14.01 -21.85
CA ALA A 560 -61.19 -14.97 -22.43
C ALA A 560 -61.79 -15.91 -21.37
N LEU A 561 -61.02 -16.25 -20.33
CA LEU A 561 -61.43 -17.08 -19.20
C LEU A 561 -62.31 -16.28 -18.23
N LEU A 562 -61.91 -15.05 -17.92
CA LEU A 562 -62.67 -14.11 -17.07
C LEU A 562 -64.04 -13.75 -17.67
N ARG A 563 -64.11 -13.52 -18.99
CA ARG A 563 -65.39 -13.33 -19.71
C ARG A 563 -66.30 -14.55 -19.64
N ARG A 564 -65.75 -15.77 -19.68
CA ARG A 564 -66.54 -17.01 -19.47
C ARG A 564 -67.01 -17.19 -18.03
N ALA A 565 -66.28 -16.65 -17.06
CA ALA A 565 -66.63 -16.65 -15.64
C ALA A 565 -67.64 -15.55 -15.25
N GLY A 566 -68.12 -14.74 -16.20
CA GLY A 566 -69.14 -13.70 -15.97
C GLY A 566 -68.61 -12.29 -15.72
N VAL A 567 -67.28 -12.08 -15.71
CA VAL A 567 -66.69 -10.74 -15.62
C VAL A 567 -66.76 -10.07 -17.00
N ALA A 568 -67.84 -9.33 -17.25
CA ALA A 568 -68.21 -8.87 -18.58
C ALA A 568 -67.34 -7.72 -19.13
N GLN A 569 -66.67 -6.94 -18.28
CA GLN A 569 -65.80 -5.83 -18.67
C GLN A 569 -64.51 -5.85 -17.85
N LEU A 570 -63.36 -5.60 -18.51
CA LEU A 570 -62.13 -5.26 -17.80
C LEU A 570 -62.31 -3.88 -17.14
N PRO A 571 -61.86 -3.65 -15.90
CA PRO A 571 -61.89 -2.33 -15.27
C PRO A 571 -61.16 -1.29 -16.12
N LEU A 572 -61.82 -0.17 -16.42
CA LEU A 572 -61.18 0.93 -17.18
C LEU A 572 -60.18 1.74 -16.34
N ASP A 573 -60.27 1.66 -15.01
CA ASP A 573 -59.49 2.50 -14.08
C ASP A 573 -58.02 2.06 -13.91
N ALA A 574 -57.58 1.01 -14.60
CA ALA A 574 -56.19 0.60 -14.60
C ALA A 574 -55.30 1.67 -15.30
N PRO A 575 -54.32 2.28 -14.60
CA PRO A 575 -53.55 3.40 -15.15
C PRO A 575 -52.76 3.00 -16.40
N PRO A 576 -52.64 3.89 -17.42
CA PRO A 576 -51.83 3.63 -18.61
C PRO A 576 -50.33 3.60 -18.26
N SER A 577 -49.58 2.83 -19.05
CA SER A 577 -48.13 2.63 -18.97
C SER A 577 -47.32 3.89 -19.29
#